data_AF-A0A537JRA6-F1
#
_entry.id   AF-A0A537JRA6-F1
#
_cell.length_a   1.000
_cell.length_b   1.000
_cell.length_c   1.000
_cell.angle_alpha   90.00
_cell.angle_beta   90.00
_cell.angle_gamma   90.00
#
_symmetry.space_group_name_H-M   'P 1'
#
loop_
_entity.id
_entity.type
_entity.pdbx_description
1 polymer ?
#
loop_
_entity_poly.entity_id
_entity_poly.type
_entity_poly.pdbx_seq_one_letter_code
_entity_poly.pdbx_strand_id
1 'polypeptide(L)'
;MRNLSITVLSVCCMLCCLSSSSQTTHPSGKIPLNEPDNNKPKLFADLPDQIQFNPNNFSNLFLLRVGESVNIPISAEFTFSGQVVSKAEEAKSSSVVIRSSNRVGARLVFTKVTDADNSNTYIGRIISLQHGDSYEIVSENNQYYFKKKGLYDLMNE
;
A
#
# COMPACT_ATOMS: atom_id res chain seq x y z
N MET A 1 -27.64 -51.77 35.78
CA MET A 1 -26.76 -50.59 35.57
C MET A 1 -26.35 -50.41 34.08
N ARG A 2 -27.27 -50.61 33.10
CA ARG A 2 -26.98 -50.39 31.66
C ARG A 2 -27.69 -49.16 31.07
N ASN A 3 -28.53 -48.49 31.87
CA ASN A 3 -29.41 -47.43 31.39
C ASN A 3 -28.93 -46.04 31.81
N LEU A 4 -27.95 -45.96 32.72
CA LEU A 4 -27.37 -44.69 33.21
C LEU A 4 -26.46 -44.04 32.16
N SER A 5 -25.74 -44.86 31.39
CA SER A 5 -24.82 -44.42 30.35
C SER A 5 -25.53 -43.77 29.15
N ILE A 6 -26.78 -44.15 28.89
CA ILE A 6 -27.58 -43.65 27.76
C ILE A 6 -28.18 -42.27 28.10
N THR A 7 -28.59 -42.07 29.36
CA THR A 7 -29.16 -40.78 29.79
C THR A 7 -28.09 -39.67 29.84
N VAL A 8 -26.86 -40.00 30.23
CA VAL A 8 -25.74 -39.04 30.27
C VAL A 8 -25.33 -38.60 28.84
N LEU A 9 -25.37 -39.51 27.87
CA LEU A 9 -25.03 -39.19 26.48
C LEU A 9 -26.07 -38.27 25.82
N SER A 10 -27.36 -38.43 26.15
CA SER A 10 -28.44 -37.60 25.61
C SER A 10 -28.47 -36.18 26.18
N VAL A 11 -27.97 -35.96 27.40
CA VAL A 11 -27.87 -34.62 28.02
C VAL A 11 -26.69 -33.83 27.46
N CYS A 12 -25.56 -34.47 27.14
CA CYS A 12 -24.42 -33.82 26.49
C CYS A 12 -24.76 -33.31 25.07
N CYS A 13 -25.56 -34.04 24.29
CA CYS A 13 -25.93 -33.60 22.94
C CYS A 13 -26.90 -32.40 22.92
N MET A 14 -27.73 -32.21 23.97
CA MET A 14 -28.61 -31.03 24.04
C MET A 14 -27.89 -29.75 24.48
N LEU A 15 -26.78 -29.83 25.23
CA LEU A 15 -26.03 -28.65 25.64
C LEU A 15 -25.19 -28.03 24.51
N CYS A 16 -24.82 -28.79 23.48
CA CYS A 16 -24.07 -28.27 22.33
C CYS A 16 -24.93 -27.44 21.35
N CYS A 17 -26.26 -27.49 21.47
CA CYS A 17 -27.17 -26.80 20.55
C CYS A 17 -27.49 -25.36 20.96
N LEU A 18 -27.11 -24.92 22.16
CA LEU A 18 -27.36 -23.55 22.64
C LEU A 18 -26.24 -22.56 22.30
N SER A 19 -25.11 -23.04 21.77
CA SER A 19 -23.94 -22.20 21.43
C SER A 19 -23.92 -21.68 19.99
N SER A 20 -24.95 -21.97 19.19
CA SER A 20 -25.04 -21.55 17.78
C SER A 20 -25.64 -20.15 17.62
N SER A 21 -25.05 -19.15 18.29
CA SER A 21 -25.31 -17.72 18.05
C SER A 21 -24.04 -17.04 17.56
N SER A 22 -23.58 -17.43 16.37
CA SER A 22 -22.57 -16.71 15.60
C SER A 22 -22.83 -16.91 14.11
N GLN A 23 -24.05 -16.62 13.68
CA GLN A 23 -24.31 -16.31 12.28
C GLN A 23 -24.55 -14.82 12.20
N THR A 24 -23.45 -14.09 12.04
CA THR A 24 -23.46 -12.74 11.49
C THR A 24 -24.31 -12.76 10.23
N THR A 25 -25.41 -12.03 10.28
CA THR A 25 -26.28 -11.74 9.15
C THR A 25 -25.47 -11.14 8.00
N HIS A 26 -25.12 -11.95 7.01
CA HIS A 26 -24.87 -11.48 5.65
C HIS A 26 -26.04 -11.93 4.79
N PRO A 27 -26.99 -11.05 4.44
CA PRO A 27 -28.04 -11.40 3.51
C PRO A 27 -27.44 -11.51 2.11
N SER A 28 -27.69 -12.67 1.50
CA SER A 28 -27.63 -12.93 0.06
C SER A 28 -26.24 -13.03 -0.57
N GLY A 29 -26.06 -14.12 -1.32
CA GLY A 29 -24.91 -14.43 -2.17
C GLY A 29 -24.66 -13.40 -3.27
N LYS A 30 -24.19 -12.23 -2.86
CA LYS A 30 -23.48 -11.28 -3.71
C LYS A 30 -22.01 -11.63 -3.56
N ILE A 31 -21.38 -11.93 -4.68
CA ILE A 31 -19.91 -11.87 -4.81
C ILE A 31 -19.48 -10.58 -4.09
N PRO A 32 -18.46 -10.59 -3.21
CA PRO A 32 -17.98 -9.35 -2.60
C PRO A 32 -17.59 -8.39 -3.72
N LEU A 33 -18.46 -7.42 -4.00
CA LEU A 33 -18.17 -6.35 -4.94
C LEU A 33 -17.23 -5.43 -4.18
N ASN A 34 -15.97 -5.39 -4.59
CA ASN A 34 -14.97 -4.50 -3.99
C ASN A 34 -15.23 -3.08 -4.52
N GLU A 35 -16.27 -2.42 -3.99
CA GLU A 35 -16.62 -1.06 -4.36
C GLU A 35 -15.59 -0.06 -3.81
N PRO A 36 -15.30 1.02 -4.56
CA PRO A 36 -14.50 2.13 -4.05
C PRO A 36 -15.09 2.73 -2.78
N ASP A 37 -14.37 2.61 -1.65
CA ASP A 37 -14.72 3.29 -0.40
C ASP A 37 -14.19 4.74 -0.44
N ASN A 38 -15.06 5.64 -0.90
CA ASN A 38 -14.75 7.07 -0.99
C ASN A 38 -14.61 7.77 0.38
N ASN A 39 -14.90 7.08 1.50
CA ASN A 39 -14.82 7.66 2.85
C ASN A 39 -13.49 7.38 3.56
N LYS A 40 -12.50 6.78 2.88
CA LYS A 40 -11.19 6.51 3.48
C LYS A 40 -10.51 7.82 3.93
N PRO A 41 -9.85 7.81 5.10
CA PRO A 41 -9.10 8.97 5.56
C PRO A 41 -7.94 9.28 4.60
N LYS A 42 -7.54 10.55 4.56
CA LYS A 42 -6.41 11.03 3.75
C LYS A 42 -5.12 11.00 4.57
N LEU A 43 -4.08 10.33 4.06
CA LEU A 43 -2.76 10.22 4.66
C LEU A 43 -1.87 11.44 4.40
N PHE A 44 -2.12 12.16 3.31
CA PHE A 44 -1.33 13.29 2.83
C PHE A 44 -2.14 14.59 2.81
N ALA A 45 -3.14 14.70 3.70
CA ALA A 45 -3.99 15.88 3.81
C ALA A 45 -3.22 17.15 4.19
N ASP A 46 -2.11 17.00 4.90
CA ASP A 46 -1.22 18.07 5.37
C ASP A 46 -0.18 18.51 4.32
N LEU A 47 -0.09 17.82 3.19
CA LEU A 47 0.87 18.09 2.12
C LEU A 47 0.17 18.72 0.90
N PRO A 48 0.89 19.51 0.07
CA PRO A 48 0.29 20.15 -1.10
C PRO A 48 -0.07 19.13 -2.20
N ASP A 49 -0.94 19.51 -3.12
CA ASP A 49 -1.40 18.61 -4.19
C ASP A 49 -0.32 18.32 -5.24
N GLN A 50 0.72 19.14 -5.30
CA GLN A 50 1.88 18.94 -6.16
C GLN A 50 3.15 19.29 -5.41
N ILE A 51 4.12 18.37 -5.41
CA ILE A 51 5.44 18.56 -4.79
C ILE A 51 6.50 18.37 -5.87
N GLN A 52 7.20 19.43 -6.22
CA GLN A 52 8.35 19.33 -7.12
C GLN A 52 9.50 18.62 -6.40
N PHE A 53 10.20 17.74 -7.11
CA PHE A 53 11.41 17.10 -6.58
C PHE A 53 12.48 16.95 -7.67
N ASN A 54 13.73 16.79 -7.22
CA ASN A 54 14.85 16.47 -8.11
C ASN A 54 15.11 14.96 -8.06
N PRO A 55 14.94 14.20 -9.16
CA PRO A 55 15.14 12.76 -9.17
C PRO A 55 16.59 12.34 -8.89
N ASN A 56 17.57 13.24 -9.08
CA ASN A 56 18.95 12.95 -8.72
C ASN A 56 19.13 12.72 -7.21
N ASN A 57 18.26 13.29 -6.37
CA ASN A 57 18.25 13.03 -4.93
C ASN A 57 17.88 11.58 -4.58
N PHE A 58 17.31 10.85 -5.54
CA PHE A 58 16.84 9.48 -5.41
C PHE A 58 17.81 8.46 -6.04
N SER A 59 18.90 8.92 -6.67
CA SER A 59 19.88 8.05 -7.35
C SER A 59 20.49 7.00 -6.42
N ASN A 60 20.79 7.38 -5.18
CA ASN A 60 21.36 6.48 -4.17
C ASN A 60 20.40 5.38 -3.71
N LEU A 61 19.09 5.51 -3.95
CA LEU A 61 18.11 4.50 -3.52
C LEU A 61 18.35 3.15 -4.18
N PHE A 62 18.85 3.16 -5.43
CA PHE A 62 19.19 1.95 -6.16
C PHE A 62 20.47 1.28 -5.65
N LEU A 63 21.26 1.94 -4.80
CA LEU A 63 22.47 1.38 -4.21
C LEU A 63 22.21 0.71 -2.85
N LEU A 64 21.14 1.11 -2.15
CA LEU A 64 20.78 0.57 -0.83
C LEU A 64 20.41 -0.90 -0.89
N ARG A 65 20.57 -1.63 0.22
CA ARG A 65 20.19 -3.05 0.33
C ARG A 65 18.80 -3.21 0.93
N VAL A 66 18.14 -4.34 0.64
CA VAL A 66 16.88 -4.69 1.32
C VAL A 66 17.14 -4.79 2.83
N GLY A 67 16.30 -4.14 3.62
CA GLY A 67 16.45 -4.01 5.07
C GLY A 67 17.12 -2.71 5.52
N GLU A 68 17.78 -1.96 4.64
CA GLU A 68 18.39 -0.68 5.02
C GLU A 68 17.35 0.42 5.21
N SER A 69 17.59 1.27 6.21
CA SER A 69 16.79 2.46 6.47
C SER A 69 17.20 3.61 5.55
N VAL A 70 16.23 4.43 5.18
CA VAL A 70 16.43 5.56 4.28
C VAL A 70 15.57 6.76 4.68
N ASN A 71 16.13 7.94 4.50
CA ASN A 71 15.44 9.22 4.65
C ASN A 71 15.60 10.00 3.35
N ILE A 72 14.47 10.31 2.70
CA ILE A 72 14.44 10.93 1.39
C ILE A 72 13.82 12.32 1.53
N PRO A 73 14.60 13.40 1.46
CA PRO A 73 14.05 14.74 1.43
C PRO A 73 13.37 14.97 0.06
N ILE A 74 12.05 14.99 0.04
CA ILE A 74 11.26 15.24 -1.18
C ILE A 74 11.09 16.74 -1.38
N SER A 75 10.80 17.47 -0.30
CA SER A 75 10.76 18.94 -0.25
C SER A 75 11.25 19.44 1.11
N ALA A 76 11.28 20.77 1.30
CA ALA A 76 11.64 21.37 2.58
C ALA A 76 10.74 20.89 3.73
N GLU A 77 9.44 20.71 3.45
CA GLU A 77 8.43 20.36 4.44
C GLU A 77 8.11 18.86 4.47
N PHE A 78 8.67 18.07 3.55
CA PHE A 78 8.38 16.65 3.44
C PHE A 78 9.62 15.80 3.22
N THR A 79 9.92 14.98 4.23
CA THR A 79 10.86 13.87 4.12
C THR A 79 10.08 12.56 4.15
N PHE A 80 10.36 11.66 3.21
CA PHE A 80 9.85 10.29 3.25
C PHE A 80 10.89 9.39 3.92
N SER A 81 10.54 8.85 5.09
CA SER A 81 11.41 7.98 5.88
C SER A 81 10.88 6.55 5.84
N GLY A 82 11.78 5.57 5.77
CA GLY A 82 11.37 4.19 5.70
C GLY A 82 12.51 3.18 5.63
N GLN A 83 12.15 1.97 5.19
CA GLN A 83 13.06 0.85 5.01
C GLN A 83 12.86 0.25 3.62
N VAL A 84 13.96 -0.07 2.92
CA VAL A 84 13.91 -0.78 1.64
C VAL A 84 13.37 -2.19 1.88
N VAL A 85 12.28 -2.56 1.23
CA VAL A 85 11.63 -3.87 1.38
C VAL A 85 11.72 -4.73 0.12
N SER A 86 11.99 -4.13 -1.03
CA SER A 86 12.19 -4.87 -2.28
C SER A 86 13.06 -4.06 -3.25
N LYS A 87 13.77 -4.79 -4.11
CA LYS A 87 14.54 -4.26 -5.24
C LYS A 87 14.42 -5.19 -6.44
N ALA A 88 14.41 -4.61 -7.62
CA ALA A 88 14.52 -5.33 -8.87
C ALA A 88 15.46 -4.56 -9.82
N GLU A 89 16.29 -5.28 -10.55
CA GLU A 89 17.22 -4.73 -11.53
C GLU A 89 17.08 -5.52 -12.83
N GLU A 90 16.84 -4.83 -13.93
CA GLU A 90 16.71 -5.36 -15.28
C GLU A 90 17.61 -4.55 -16.21
N ALA A 91 17.81 -5.01 -17.44
CA ALA A 91 18.73 -4.37 -18.39
C ALA A 91 18.42 -2.89 -18.67
N LYS A 92 17.15 -2.46 -18.54
CA LYS A 92 16.68 -1.10 -18.83
C LYS A 92 15.86 -0.50 -17.68
N SER A 93 15.77 -1.17 -16.54
CA SER A 93 14.96 -0.69 -15.43
C SER A 93 15.58 -1.06 -14.09
N SER A 94 15.53 -0.13 -13.14
CA SER A 94 15.94 -0.35 -11.75
C SER A 94 14.78 0.09 -10.87
N SER A 95 14.29 -0.77 -9.99
CA SER A 95 13.14 -0.50 -9.11
C SER A 95 13.47 -0.73 -7.65
N VAL A 96 12.94 0.13 -6.79
CA VAL A 96 13.04 0.01 -5.34
C VAL A 96 11.67 0.25 -4.70
N VAL A 97 11.36 -0.55 -3.69
CA VAL A 97 10.15 -0.39 -2.86
C VAL A 97 10.56 -0.09 -1.43
N ILE A 98 10.04 0.99 -0.89
CA ILE A 98 10.34 1.47 0.46
C ILE A 98 9.05 1.48 1.26
N ARG A 99 9.04 0.75 2.37
CA ARG A 99 7.95 0.79 3.36
C ARG A 99 8.18 2.00 4.26
N SER A 100 7.20 2.89 4.34
CA SER A 100 7.31 4.09 5.16
C SER A 100 7.34 3.77 6.66
N SER A 101 8.13 4.54 7.41
CA SER A 101 8.13 4.58 8.87
C SER A 101 7.40 5.82 9.42
N ASN A 102 7.27 6.90 8.63
CA ASN A 102 6.65 8.16 9.07
C ASN A 102 5.26 8.43 8.46
N ARG A 103 4.83 7.63 7.49
CA ARG A 103 3.48 7.60 6.92
C ARG A 103 2.98 6.16 6.94
N VAL A 104 2.51 5.72 8.11
CA VAL A 104 2.21 4.31 8.38
C VAL A 104 1.25 3.75 7.33
N GLY A 105 1.60 2.56 6.81
CA GLY A 105 0.82 1.89 5.77
C GLY A 105 1.11 2.39 4.34
N ALA A 106 1.95 3.41 4.15
CA ALA A 106 2.39 3.83 2.82
C ALA A 106 3.61 3.04 2.34
N ARG A 107 3.68 2.86 1.01
CA ARG A 107 4.85 2.37 0.29
C ARG A 107 5.18 3.32 -0.85
N LEU A 108 6.46 3.68 -0.95
CA LEU A 108 7.00 4.35 -2.13
C LEU A 108 7.53 3.25 -3.07
N VAL A 109 7.04 3.24 -4.30
CA VAL A 109 7.64 2.52 -5.42
C VAL A 109 8.33 3.55 -6.29
N PHE A 110 9.62 3.37 -6.56
CA PHE A 110 10.40 4.26 -7.40
C PHE A 110 11.19 3.44 -8.41
N THR A 111 11.00 3.76 -9.68
CA THR A 111 11.59 3.04 -10.80
C THR A 111 12.28 4.03 -11.72
N LYS A 112 13.54 3.76 -12.01
CA LYS A 112 14.30 4.40 -13.08
C LYS A 112 14.18 3.51 -14.32
N VAL A 113 13.77 4.10 -15.44
CA VAL A 113 13.76 3.47 -16.75
C VAL A 113 14.82 4.15 -17.60
N THR A 114 15.65 3.35 -18.27
CA THR A 114 16.69 3.84 -19.18
C THR A 114 16.25 3.57 -20.62
N ASP A 115 16.03 4.65 -21.35
CA ASP A 115 15.59 4.63 -22.74
C ASP A 115 16.73 4.24 -23.71
N ALA A 116 16.38 3.98 -24.97
CA ALA A 116 17.35 3.53 -25.99
C ALA A 116 18.44 4.56 -26.30
N ASP A 117 18.19 5.84 -26.02
CA ASP A 117 19.13 6.96 -26.15
C ASP A 117 19.98 7.18 -24.89
N ASN A 118 19.87 6.30 -23.89
CA ASN A 118 20.47 6.39 -22.56
C ASN A 118 19.92 7.53 -21.68
N SER A 119 18.81 8.16 -22.07
CA SER A 119 18.09 9.06 -21.17
C SER A 119 17.42 8.26 -20.05
N ASN A 120 17.26 8.89 -18.88
CA ASN A 120 16.61 8.27 -17.73
C ASN A 120 15.26 8.94 -17.48
N THR A 121 14.21 8.14 -17.45
CA THR A 121 12.88 8.52 -17.00
C THR A 121 12.58 7.89 -15.65
N TYR A 122 11.80 8.59 -14.82
CA TYR A 122 11.47 8.12 -13.49
C TYR A 122 9.95 8.01 -13.34
N ILE A 123 9.50 6.85 -12.89
CA ILE A 123 8.10 6.56 -12.61
C ILE A 123 7.99 6.02 -11.20
N GLY A 124 6.82 6.16 -10.59
CA GLY A 124 6.64 5.71 -9.23
C GLY A 124 5.42 6.33 -8.56
N ARG A 125 5.13 5.83 -7.37
CA ARG A 125 3.95 6.23 -6.60
C ARG A 125 4.14 5.97 -5.12
N ILE A 126 3.52 6.82 -4.30
CA ILE A 126 3.39 6.63 -2.85
C ILE A 126 1.93 6.24 -2.58
N ILE A 127 1.71 5.00 -2.16
CA ILE A 127 0.37 4.43 -2.05
C ILE A 127 0.18 3.84 -0.65
N SER A 128 -1.01 4.02 -0.08
CA SER A 128 -1.49 3.23 1.05
C SER A 128 -2.88 2.66 0.75
N LEU A 129 -3.05 1.34 0.85
CA LEU A 129 -4.35 0.70 0.62
C LEU A 129 -5.39 1.03 1.71
N GLN A 130 -4.92 1.56 2.85
CA GLN A 130 -5.73 1.94 4.00
C GLN A 130 -6.27 3.38 3.90
N HIS A 131 -5.80 4.18 2.94
CA HIS A 131 -6.10 5.61 2.84
C HIS A 131 -6.68 5.95 1.46
N GLY A 132 -7.38 7.09 1.39
CA GLY A 132 -8.09 7.52 0.18
C GLY A 132 -7.24 8.28 -0.83
N ASP A 133 -6.03 8.68 -0.46
CA ASP A 133 -5.13 9.49 -1.27
C ASP A 133 -3.75 8.85 -1.47
N SER A 134 -3.05 9.32 -2.49
CA SER A 134 -1.77 8.80 -2.95
C SER A 134 -1.01 9.89 -3.71
N TYR A 135 0.26 9.65 -3.97
CA TYR A 135 1.04 10.45 -4.91
C TYR A 135 1.52 9.62 -6.09
N GLU A 136 1.55 10.23 -7.25
CA GLU A 136 2.11 9.70 -8.48
C GLU A 136 3.24 10.60 -8.99
N ILE A 137 4.30 9.98 -9.51
CA ILE A 137 5.38 10.72 -10.17
C ILE A 137 4.93 11.05 -11.59
N VAL A 138 4.90 12.34 -11.91
CA VAL A 138 4.65 12.87 -13.24
C VAL A 138 5.81 13.73 -13.70
N SER A 139 6.08 13.71 -15.01
CA SER A 139 7.04 14.60 -15.67
C SER A 139 6.29 15.64 -16.49
N GLU A 140 6.42 16.91 -16.13
CA GLU A 140 5.81 18.04 -16.83
C GLU A 140 6.92 19.09 -17.10
N ASN A 141 7.12 19.51 -18.35
CA ASN A 141 8.12 20.51 -18.74
C ASN A 141 9.55 20.20 -18.25
N ASN A 142 10.02 18.96 -18.41
CA ASN A 142 11.34 18.47 -17.94
C ASN A 142 11.55 18.57 -16.42
N GLN A 143 10.48 18.70 -15.64
CA GLN A 143 10.51 18.71 -14.18
C GLN A 143 9.66 17.56 -13.64
N TYR A 144 10.07 17.01 -12.50
CA TYR A 144 9.38 15.92 -11.86
C TYR A 144 8.59 16.39 -10.65
N TYR A 145 7.39 15.81 -10.52
CA TYR A 145 6.46 16.14 -9.46
C TYR A 145 5.86 14.88 -8.85
N PHE A 146 5.67 14.88 -7.54
CA PHE A 146 4.68 14.03 -6.91
C PHE A 146 3.33 14.76 -6.96
N LYS A 147 2.40 14.26 -7.77
CA LYS A 147 1.05 14.79 -7.92
C LYS A 147 0.06 13.95 -7.14
N LYS A 148 -0.75 14.58 -6.30
CA LYS A 148 -1.72 13.91 -5.44
C LYS A 148 -2.85 13.34 -6.30
N LYS A 149 -3.24 12.10 -6.04
CA LYS A 149 -4.30 11.35 -6.72
C LYS A 149 -5.17 10.64 -5.69
N GLY A 150 -6.44 10.39 -6.01
CA GLY A 150 -7.24 9.45 -5.24
C GLY A 150 -6.67 8.04 -5.38
N LEU A 151 -6.75 7.22 -4.33
CA LEU A 151 -6.28 5.83 -4.38
C LEU A 151 -6.93 5.07 -5.55
N TYR A 152 -8.24 5.25 -5.74
CA TYR A 152 -9.00 4.54 -6.77
C TYR A 152 -8.71 5.04 -8.19
N ASP A 153 -8.30 6.30 -8.36
CA ASP A 153 -7.86 6.82 -9.65
C ASP A 153 -6.64 6.05 -10.15
N LEU A 154 -5.73 5.67 -9.25
CA LEU A 154 -4.53 4.89 -9.58
C LEU A 154 -4.78 3.38 -9.81
N MET A 155 -5.96 2.87 -9.43
CA MET A 155 -6.29 1.45 -9.58
C MET A 155 -7.12 1.16 -10.84
N ASN A 156 -7.72 2.19 -11.44
CA ASN A 156 -8.60 2.08 -12.61
C ASN A 156 -7.90 2.46 -13.93
N GLU A 157 -6.60 2.76 -13.90
CA GLU A 157 -5.75 3.05 -15.06
C GLU A 157 -5.04 1.78 -15.57
#